data_AF-A0A4Q4ULB0-F1
#
_entry.id   AF-A0A4Q4ULB0-F1
#
_cell.length_a   1.000
_cell.length_b   1.000
_cell.length_c   1.000
_cell.angle_alpha   90.00
_cell.angle_beta   90.00
_cell.angle_gamma   90.00
#
_symmetry.space_group_name_H-M   'P 1'
#
loop_
_entity.id
_entity.type
_entity.pdbx_description
1 polymer ?
#
loop_
_entity_poly.entity_id
_entity_poly.type
_entity_poly.pdbx_seq_one_letter_code
_entity_poly.pdbx_strand_id
1 'polypeptide(L)'
;MEGVPSMQGLTAVLKIVARISRMQGEGASDPVAEGFSIQEALYALGESADGDIEHTVQAYKHAAFIYLYRVWCNVGAPNPLTLKHAASCLYHLSQVKLSSPLLSGHVWPLWTSGCETIDSQLRQFVCDRVDAMYAVRHLPSLQRIREDIQEVWKCKDDSRNSTGVDDVDCIKVILRNRQREADLA
;
A
#
# COMPACT_ATOMS: atom_id res chain seq x y z
N MET A 1 -12.53 -19.06 -20.20
CA MET A 1 -11.06 -19.22 -20.12
C MET A 1 -10.40 -17.89 -19.68
N GLU A 2 -10.99 -17.16 -18.73
CA GLU A 2 -10.59 -15.78 -18.36
C GLU A 2 -9.63 -15.71 -17.16
N GLY A 3 -9.37 -16.84 -16.48
CA GLY A 3 -8.54 -16.86 -15.25
C GLY A 3 -7.03 -16.93 -15.48
N VAL A 4 -6.55 -17.26 -16.68
CA VAL A 4 -5.11 -17.47 -16.95
C VAL A 4 -4.38 -16.16 -17.28
N PRO A 5 -4.93 -15.25 -18.13
CA PRO A 5 -4.27 -13.97 -18.41
C PRO A 5 -4.26 -13.01 -17.22
N SER A 6 -5.35 -12.99 -16.44
CA SER A 6 -5.56 -12.09 -15.31
C SER A 6 -4.61 -12.38 -14.12
N MET A 7 -4.25 -13.65 -13.90
CA MET A 7 -3.21 -14.04 -12.93
C MET A 7 -1.78 -13.63 -13.34
N GLN A 8 -1.54 -13.40 -14.65
CA GLN A 8 -0.24 -12.90 -15.12
C GLN A 8 0.00 -11.47 -14.64
N GLY A 9 -1.05 -10.64 -14.58
CA GLY A 9 -0.96 -9.27 -14.06
C GLY A 9 -0.50 -9.21 -12.61
N LEU A 10 -1.10 -10.04 -11.74
CA LEU A 10 -0.70 -10.14 -10.33
C LEU A 10 0.73 -10.65 -10.19
N THR A 11 1.10 -11.64 -10.99
CA THR A 11 2.47 -12.17 -10.99
C THR A 11 3.48 -11.11 -11.44
N ALA A 12 3.15 -10.31 -12.46
CA ALA A 12 3.99 -9.25 -12.97
C ALA A 12 4.21 -8.15 -11.92
N VAL A 13 3.14 -7.65 -11.28
CA VAL A 13 3.28 -6.61 -10.26
C VAL A 13 4.03 -7.11 -9.02
N LEU A 14 3.84 -8.36 -8.60
CA LEU A 14 4.62 -8.93 -7.49
C LEU A 14 6.11 -9.06 -7.81
N LYS A 15 6.47 -9.41 -9.06
CA LYS A 15 7.87 -9.37 -9.52
C LYS A 15 8.44 -7.96 -9.47
N ILE A 16 7.65 -6.94 -9.79
CA ILE A 16 8.06 -5.55 -9.69
C ILE A 16 8.26 -5.14 -8.21
N VAL A 17 7.33 -5.49 -7.32
CA VAL A 17 7.49 -5.24 -5.88
C VAL A 17 8.78 -5.85 -5.34
N ALA A 18 9.11 -7.08 -5.76
CA ALA A 18 10.37 -7.71 -5.39
C ALA A 18 11.61 -6.97 -5.91
N ARG A 19 11.53 -6.29 -7.07
CA ARG A 19 12.60 -5.40 -7.56
C ARG A 19 12.77 -4.19 -6.65
N ILE A 20 11.66 -3.54 -6.27
CA ILE A 20 11.68 -2.39 -5.35
C ILE A 20 12.32 -2.78 -4.01
N SER A 21 11.98 -3.95 -3.46
CA SER A 21 12.59 -4.43 -2.21
C SER A 21 14.10 -4.64 -2.31
N ARG A 22 14.63 -5.02 -3.48
CA ARG A 22 16.09 -5.14 -3.67
C ARG A 22 16.80 -3.78 -3.69
N MET A 23 16.11 -2.70 -4.03
CA MET A 23 16.66 -1.34 -3.96
C MET A 23 16.86 -0.85 -2.53
N GLN A 24 16.16 -1.43 -1.54
CA GLN A 24 16.36 -1.07 -0.13
C GLN A 24 17.68 -1.60 0.47
N GLY A 25 18.39 -2.50 -0.22
CA GLY A 25 19.71 -3.02 0.18
C GLY A 25 20.86 -2.40 -0.62
N GLU A 26 22.11 -2.73 -0.27
CA GLU A 26 23.35 -2.29 -0.95
C GLU A 26 23.51 -2.81 -2.40
N GLY A 27 22.47 -3.41 -3.00
CA GLY A 27 22.56 -4.24 -4.19
C GLY A 27 22.29 -3.59 -5.55
N ALA A 28 21.82 -2.33 -5.60
CA ALA A 28 21.61 -1.64 -6.88
C ALA A 28 22.90 -0.92 -7.30
N SER A 29 23.54 -1.38 -8.39
CA SER A 29 24.73 -0.73 -8.96
C SER A 29 24.44 0.70 -9.46
N ASP A 30 23.19 0.97 -9.86
CA ASP A 30 22.67 2.30 -10.19
C ASP A 30 21.20 2.41 -9.73
N PRO A 31 20.94 2.97 -8.53
CA PRO A 31 19.60 3.13 -7.99
C PRO A 31 18.69 4.05 -8.83
N VAL A 32 19.26 4.99 -9.58
CA VAL A 32 18.50 5.94 -10.40
C VAL A 32 17.96 5.25 -11.63
N ALA A 33 18.82 4.55 -12.38
CA ALA A 33 18.41 3.79 -13.56
C ALA A 33 17.38 2.69 -13.21
N GLU A 34 17.58 1.97 -12.10
CA GLU A 34 16.63 0.93 -11.66
C GLU A 34 15.27 1.53 -11.29
N GLY A 35 15.25 2.68 -10.61
CA GLY A 35 14.02 3.38 -10.26
C GLY A 35 13.20 3.80 -11.49
N PHE A 36 13.84 4.39 -12.50
CA PHE A 36 13.19 4.71 -13.76
C PHE A 36 12.66 3.46 -14.47
N SER A 37 13.46 2.39 -14.55
CA SER A 37 13.06 1.13 -15.17
C SER A 37 11.85 0.49 -14.50
N ILE A 38 11.80 0.52 -13.16
CA ILE A 38 10.65 0.02 -12.40
C ILE A 38 9.41 0.88 -12.67
N GLN A 39 9.58 2.20 -12.69
CA GLN A 39 8.47 3.12 -12.96
C GLN A 39 7.85 2.87 -14.35
N GLU A 40 8.68 2.70 -15.38
CA GLU A 40 8.22 2.34 -16.73
C GLU A 40 7.50 0.98 -16.74
N ALA A 41 8.02 -0.02 -16.04
CA ALA A 41 7.38 -1.33 -15.93
C ALA A 41 6.00 -1.26 -15.26
N LEU A 42 5.83 -0.40 -14.24
CA LEU A 42 4.53 -0.18 -13.61
C LEU A 42 3.55 0.51 -14.57
N TYR A 43 4.00 1.50 -15.35
CA TYR A 43 3.16 2.14 -16.36
C TYR A 43 2.73 1.17 -17.46
N ALA A 44 3.62 0.25 -17.87
CA ALA A 44 3.36 -0.75 -18.90
C ALA A 44 2.26 -1.77 -18.54
N LEU A 45 1.89 -1.91 -17.26
CA LEU A 45 0.78 -2.77 -16.83
C LEU A 45 -0.61 -2.26 -17.30
N GLY A 46 -0.69 -1.05 -17.85
CA GLY A 46 -1.94 -0.47 -18.38
C GLY A 46 -2.96 -0.13 -17.29
N GLU A 47 -4.11 0.41 -17.69
CA GLU A 47 -5.21 0.86 -16.81
C GLU A 47 -6.51 0.08 -17.07
N SER A 48 -6.40 -1.22 -17.29
CA SER A 48 -7.59 -2.09 -17.38
C SER A 48 -8.13 -2.38 -15.97
N ALA A 49 -9.44 -2.27 -15.81
CA ALA A 49 -10.13 -2.48 -14.54
C ALA A 49 -11.53 -3.08 -14.78
N ASP A 50 -11.58 -4.26 -15.40
CA ASP A 50 -12.81 -5.04 -15.56
C ASP A 50 -12.71 -6.32 -14.73
N GLY A 51 -13.54 -6.43 -13.68
CA GLY A 51 -13.57 -7.59 -12.80
C GLY A 51 -12.63 -7.53 -11.59
N ASP A 52 -12.87 -8.44 -10.65
CA ASP A 52 -12.18 -8.47 -9.34
C ASP A 52 -10.66 -8.63 -9.47
N ILE A 53 -10.19 -9.39 -10.46
CA ILE A 53 -8.75 -9.65 -10.65
C ILE A 53 -8.05 -8.38 -11.12
N GLU A 54 -8.55 -7.75 -12.17
CA GLU A 54 -8.00 -6.53 -12.75
C GLU A 54 -8.00 -5.39 -11.72
N HIS A 55 -9.08 -5.20 -10.96
CA HIS A 55 -9.09 -4.26 -9.84
C HIS A 55 -8.03 -4.60 -8.79
N THR A 56 -7.84 -5.87 -8.46
CA THR A 56 -6.77 -6.27 -7.53
C THR A 56 -5.38 -5.97 -8.12
N VAL A 57 -5.15 -6.23 -9.42
CA VAL A 57 -3.90 -5.88 -10.11
C VAL A 57 -3.63 -4.38 -10.06
N GLN A 58 -4.63 -3.54 -10.35
CA GLN A 58 -4.49 -2.10 -10.29
C GLN A 58 -4.21 -1.61 -8.86
N ALA A 59 -4.89 -2.16 -7.86
CA ALA A 59 -4.60 -1.83 -6.45
C ALA A 59 -3.13 -2.13 -6.10
N TYR A 60 -2.62 -3.30 -6.49
CA TYR A 60 -1.21 -3.63 -6.31
C TYR A 60 -0.26 -2.72 -7.08
N LYS A 61 -0.60 -2.33 -8.33
CA LYS A 61 0.19 -1.40 -9.13
C LYS A 61 0.31 -0.05 -8.44
N HIS A 62 -0.80 0.51 -7.96
CA HIS A 62 -0.79 1.79 -7.26
C HIS A 62 -0.07 1.70 -5.90
N ALA A 63 -0.22 0.63 -5.16
CA ALA A 63 0.58 0.38 -3.95
C ALA A 63 2.08 0.24 -4.26
N ALA A 64 2.45 -0.38 -5.38
CA ALA A 64 3.83 -0.48 -5.83
C ALA A 64 4.43 0.88 -6.21
N PHE A 65 3.68 1.79 -6.83
CA PHE A 65 4.13 3.17 -7.05
C PHE A 65 4.44 3.89 -5.72
N ILE A 66 3.55 3.78 -4.73
CA ILE A 66 3.78 4.35 -3.40
C ILE A 66 5.05 3.77 -2.77
N TYR A 67 5.21 2.44 -2.84
CA TYR A 67 6.40 1.79 -2.30
C TYR A 67 7.68 2.22 -3.02
N LEU A 68 7.64 2.34 -4.36
CA LEU A 68 8.76 2.87 -5.14
C LEU A 68 9.12 4.28 -4.70
N TYR A 69 8.16 5.20 -4.54
CA TYR A 69 8.45 6.57 -4.13
C TYR A 69 9.07 6.66 -2.74
N ARG A 70 8.62 5.81 -1.81
CA ARG A 70 9.25 5.70 -0.49
C ARG A 70 10.70 5.21 -0.58
N VAL A 71 10.96 4.19 -1.39
CA VAL A 71 12.29 3.55 -1.47
C VAL A 71 13.28 4.37 -2.29
N TRP A 72 12.85 4.85 -3.45
CA TRP A 72 13.72 5.50 -4.42
C TRP A 72 13.81 7.01 -4.20
N CYS A 73 12.69 7.66 -3.91
CA CYS A 73 12.64 9.11 -3.77
C CYS A 73 12.68 9.57 -2.31
N ASN A 74 12.51 8.66 -1.35
CA ASN A 74 12.27 8.98 0.07
C ASN A 74 11.08 9.96 0.24
N VAL A 75 10.01 9.74 -0.53
CA VAL A 75 8.82 10.60 -0.55
C VAL A 75 7.56 9.82 -0.17
N GLY A 76 6.79 10.37 0.78
CA GLY A 76 5.45 9.95 1.16
C GLY A 76 4.42 11.07 0.97
N ALA A 77 3.24 10.93 1.58
CA ALA A 77 2.31 12.02 1.78
C ALA A 77 3.01 13.19 2.49
N PRO A 78 2.63 14.46 2.22
CA PRO A 78 1.51 14.90 1.39
C PRO A 78 1.85 15.06 -0.09
N ASN A 79 2.89 14.38 -0.62
CA ASN A 79 3.23 14.49 -2.04
C ASN A 79 2.02 14.18 -2.95
N PRO A 80 1.68 15.05 -3.93
CA PRO A 80 0.50 14.87 -4.77
C PRO A 80 0.46 13.57 -5.56
N LEU A 81 1.61 13.06 -6.02
CA LEU A 81 1.68 11.78 -6.73
C LEU A 81 1.39 10.62 -5.78
N THR A 82 2.01 10.62 -4.59
CA THR A 82 1.72 9.62 -3.56
C THR A 82 0.24 9.62 -3.18
N LEU A 83 -0.36 10.79 -2.97
CA LEU A 83 -1.79 10.92 -2.67
C LEU A 83 -2.68 10.42 -3.82
N LYS A 84 -2.32 10.73 -5.08
CA LYS A 84 -3.03 10.21 -6.27
C LYS A 84 -3.00 8.68 -6.29
N HIS A 85 -1.84 8.06 -6.11
CA HIS A 85 -1.73 6.60 -6.09
C HIS A 85 -2.45 5.99 -4.89
N ALA A 86 -2.45 6.65 -3.73
CA ALA A 86 -3.21 6.19 -2.56
C ALA A 86 -4.71 6.17 -2.85
N ALA A 87 -5.26 7.27 -3.39
CA ALA A 87 -6.66 7.36 -3.77
C ALA A 87 -7.05 6.33 -4.85
N SER A 88 -6.24 6.17 -5.90
CA SER A 88 -6.49 5.16 -6.93
C SER A 88 -6.42 3.74 -6.39
N CYS A 89 -5.46 3.43 -5.51
CA CYS A 89 -5.36 2.12 -4.86
C CYS A 89 -6.65 1.80 -4.09
N LEU A 90 -7.08 2.71 -3.21
CA LEU A 90 -8.30 2.55 -2.42
C LEU A 90 -9.56 2.47 -3.29
N TYR A 91 -9.61 3.25 -4.37
CA TYR A 91 -10.68 3.14 -5.37
C TYR A 91 -10.77 1.71 -5.92
N HIS A 92 -9.67 1.15 -6.44
CA HIS A 92 -9.71 -0.21 -6.99
C HIS A 92 -10.05 -1.28 -5.94
N LEU A 93 -9.56 -1.13 -4.70
CA LEU A 93 -9.94 -2.02 -3.60
C LEU A 93 -11.45 -1.97 -3.28
N SER A 94 -12.08 -0.79 -3.44
CA SER A 94 -13.52 -0.64 -3.19
C SER A 94 -14.38 -1.35 -4.23
N GLN A 95 -13.88 -1.57 -5.45
CA GLN A 95 -14.61 -2.23 -6.52
C GLN A 95 -14.65 -3.76 -6.36
N VAL A 96 -13.73 -4.35 -5.59
CA VAL A 96 -13.67 -5.80 -5.40
C VAL A 96 -14.61 -6.22 -4.26
N LYS A 97 -15.48 -7.19 -4.54
CA LYS A 97 -16.46 -7.70 -3.56
C LYS A 97 -15.78 -8.41 -2.38
N LEU A 98 -16.37 -8.33 -1.19
CA LEU A 98 -15.88 -9.04 0.00
C LEU A 98 -15.99 -10.57 -0.13
N SER A 99 -16.89 -11.07 -0.97
CA SER A 99 -17.00 -12.49 -1.30
C SER A 99 -15.90 -12.97 -2.24
N SER A 100 -15.12 -12.06 -2.84
CA SER A 100 -14.05 -12.41 -3.78
C SER A 100 -12.99 -13.28 -3.09
N PRO A 101 -12.48 -14.33 -3.76
CA PRO A 101 -11.36 -15.11 -3.23
C PRO A 101 -10.08 -14.27 -3.09
N LEU A 102 -9.97 -13.16 -3.81
CA LEU A 102 -8.80 -12.27 -3.81
C LEU A 102 -8.72 -11.35 -2.59
N LEU A 103 -9.76 -11.29 -1.74
CA LEU A 103 -9.82 -10.37 -0.60
C LEU A 103 -8.59 -10.49 0.31
N SER A 104 -8.06 -11.69 0.51
CA SER A 104 -6.87 -11.90 1.35
C SER A 104 -5.62 -11.21 0.80
N GLY A 105 -5.55 -10.99 -0.51
CA GLY A 105 -4.48 -10.22 -1.16
C GLY A 105 -4.59 -8.71 -0.99
N HIS A 106 -5.71 -8.18 -0.48
CA HIS A 106 -5.90 -6.73 -0.36
C HIS A 106 -5.13 -6.10 0.81
N VAL A 107 -4.64 -6.92 1.74
CA VAL A 107 -3.99 -6.46 2.96
C VAL A 107 -2.82 -5.51 2.65
N TRP A 108 -1.90 -5.90 1.77
CA TRP A 108 -0.71 -5.09 1.49
C TRP A 108 -1.05 -3.79 0.74
N PRO A 109 -1.86 -3.79 -0.33
CA PRO A 109 -2.30 -2.54 -0.96
C PRO A 109 -3.08 -1.61 -0.02
N LEU A 110 -3.95 -2.18 0.82
CA LEU A 110 -4.76 -1.42 1.78
C LEU A 110 -3.89 -0.77 2.85
N TRP A 111 -2.93 -1.51 3.42
CA TRP A 111 -1.97 -0.94 4.38
C TRP A 111 -1.10 0.14 3.73
N THR A 112 -0.55 -0.14 2.54
CA THR A 112 0.37 0.79 1.85
C THR A 112 -0.30 2.11 1.52
N SER A 113 -1.50 2.07 0.94
CA SER A 113 -2.28 3.27 0.59
C SER A 113 -2.95 3.92 1.79
N GLY A 114 -3.43 3.13 2.75
CA GLY A 114 -4.01 3.61 3.99
C GLY A 114 -3.02 4.49 4.76
N CYS A 115 -1.78 4.03 4.96
CA CYS A 115 -0.72 4.80 5.62
C CYS A 115 -0.36 6.13 4.93
N GLU A 116 -0.67 6.30 3.63
CA GLU A 116 -0.41 7.57 2.91
C GLU A 116 -1.61 8.48 2.79
N THR A 117 -2.80 8.01 3.15
CA THR A 117 -3.99 8.82 2.94
C THR A 117 -4.20 9.84 4.04
N ILE A 118 -4.40 11.10 3.63
CA ILE A 118 -4.69 12.24 4.53
C ILE A 118 -6.15 12.69 4.45
N ASP A 119 -6.88 12.23 3.44
CA ASP A 119 -8.31 12.51 3.26
C ASP A 119 -9.14 11.73 4.29
N SER A 120 -10.02 12.43 5.01
CA SER A 120 -10.80 11.83 6.09
C SER A 120 -11.81 10.79 5.61
N GLN A 121 -12.39 10.95 4.41
CA GLN A 121 -13.34 9.99 3.85
C GLN A 121 -12.63 8.71 3.45
N LEU A 122 -11.46 8.82 2.83
CA LEU A 122 -10.65 7.67 2.47
C LEU A 122 -10.07 6.96 3.70
N ARG A 123 -9.70 7.69 4.76
CA ARG A 123 -9.33 7.08 6.06
C ARG A 123 -10.49 6.29 6.65
N GLN A 124 -11.70 6.85 6.63
CA GLN A 124 -12.89 6.13 7.09
C GLN A 124 -13.12 4.87 6.25
N PHE A 125 -13.01 4.96 4.92
CA PHE A 125 -13.10 3.80 4.03
C PHE A 125 -12.09 2.71 4.39
N VAL A 126 -10.84 3.06 4.72
CA VAL A 126 -9.82 2.09 5.15
C VAL A 126 -10.28 1.35 6.41
N CYS A 127 -10.77 2.06 7.43
CA CYS A 127 -11.30 1.44 8.63
C CYS A 127 -12.48 0.51 8.33
N ASP A 128 -13.47 0.99 7.60
CA ASP A 128 -14.68 0.22 7.25
C ASP A 128 -14.33 -1.02 6.43
N ARG A 129 -13.37 -0.91 5.51
CA ARG A 129 -12.92 -2.01 4.67
C ARG A 129 -12.20 -3.08 5.49
N VAL A 130 -11.33 -2.70 6.43
CA VAL A 130 -10.66 -3.66 7.32
C VAL A 130 -11.67 -4.38 8.21
N ASP A 131 -12.62 -3.65 8.79
CA ASP A 131 -13.66 -4.24 9.64
C ASP A 131 -14.52 -5.24 8.86
N ALA A 132 -14.91 -4.89 7.63
CA ALA A 132 -15.65 -5.78 6.75
C ALA A 132 -14.82 -7.01 6.33
N MET A 133 -13.52 -6.84 6.07
CA MET A 133 -12.61 -7.97 5.81
C MET A 133 -12.50 -8.89 7.03
N TYR A 134 -12.41 -8.33 8.23
CA TYR A 134 -12.36 -9.08 9.49
C TYR A 134 -13.66 -9.85 9.73
N ALA A 135 -14.81 -9.23 9.50
CA ALA A 135 -16.12 -9.87 9.66
C ALA A 135 -16.29 -11.11 8.75
N VAL A 136 -15.63 -11.14 7.59
CA VAL A 136 -15.72 -12.28 6.65
C VAL A 136 -14.61 -13.31 6.87
N ARG A 137 -13.39 -12.88 7.24
CA ARG A 137 -12.21 -13.77 7.32
C ARG A 137 -11.82 -14.17 8.75
N HIS A 138 -12.28 -13.44 9.75
CA HIS A 138 -11.97 -13.64 11.17
C HIS A 138 -10.47 -13.75 11.48
N LEU A 139 -9.63 -13.03 10.73
CA LEU A 139 -8.18 -13.00 10.93
C LEU A 139 -7.81 -11.86 11.90
N PRO A 140 -7.33 -12.13 13.12
CA PRO A 140 -6.99 -11.08 14.09
C PRO A 140 -5.91 -10.10 13.60
N SER A 141 -5.05 -10.54 12.68
CA SER A 141 -4.04 -9.68 12.04
C SER A 141 -4.66 -8.48 11.33
N LEU A 142 -5.91 -8.55 10.86
CA LEU A 142 -6.61 -7.44 10.22
C LEU A 142 -6.89 -6.31 11.21
N GLN A 143 -7.30 -6.62 12.44
CA GLN A 143 -7.52 -5.61 13.48
C GLN A 143 -6.21 -4.88 13.81
N ARG A 144 -5.12 -5.64 13.95
CA ARG A 144 -3.78 -5.07 14.15
C ARG A 144 -3.34 -4.17 12.99
N ILE A 145 -3.64 -4.53 11.75
CA ILE A 145 -3.35 -3.68 10.58
C ILE A 145 -4.08 -2.34 10.68
N ARG A 146 -5.35 -2.33 11.12
CA ARG A 146 -6.11 -1.08 11.32
C ARG A 146 -5.46 -0.20 12.39
N GLU A 147 -5.08 -0.79 13.52
CA GLU A 147 -4.40 -0.07 14.61
C GLU A 147 -3.06 0.52 14.15
N ASP A 148 -2.25 -0.29 13.45
CA ASP A 148 -0.97 0.14 12.87
C ASP A 148 -1.16 1.35 11.93
N ILE A 149 -2.18 1.32 11.07
CA ILE A 149 -2.48 2.42 10.13
C ILE A 149 -2.94 3.68 10.89
N GLN A 150 -3.81 3.54 11.89
CA GLN A 150 -4.32 4.67 12.67
C GLN A 150 -3.21 5.36 13.47
N GLU A 151 -2.26 4.60 14.02
CA GLU A 151 -1.12 5.17 14.73
C GLU A 151 -0.14 5.86 13.78
N VAL A 152 0.05 5.32 12.57
CA VAL A 152 0.79 6.02 11.50
C VAL A 152 0.11 7.35 11.17
N TRP A 153 -1.22 7.39 11.05
CA TRP A 153 -1.94 8.65 10.81
C TRP A 153 -1.69 9.68 11.90
N LYS A 154 -1.80 9.26 13.17
CA LYS A 154 -1.53 10.13 14.31
C LYS A 154 -0.11 10.70 14.26
N CYS A 155 0.90 9.85 14.07
CA CYS A 155 2.29 10.30 13.97
C CYS A 155 2.50 11.28 12.81
N LYS A 156 1.92 10.99 11.64
CA LYS A 156 2.00 11.85 10.45
C LYS A 156 1.30 13.20 10.65
N ASP A 157 0.11 13.17 11.25
CA ASP A 157 -0.67 14.37 11.56
C ASP A 157 0.05 15.25 12.58
N ASP A 158 0.59 14.66 13.65
CA ASP A 158 1.37 15.37 14.67
C ASP A 158 2.64 16.00 14.06
N SER A 159 3.34 15.26 13.20
CA SER A 159 4.51 15.76 12.47
C SER A 159 4.14 16.95 11.59
N ARG A 160 3.09 16.82 10.75
CA ARG A 160 2.58 17.92 9.91
C ARG A 160 2.18 19.15 10.71
N ASN A 161 1.47 18.96 11.82
CA ASN A 161 1.01 20.06 12.67
C ASN A 161 2.18 20.79 13.34
N SER A 162 3.27 20.07 13.63
CA SER A 162 4.43 20.63 14.35
C SER A 162 5.48 21.26 13.42
N THR A 163 5.75 20.64 12.26
CA THR A 163 6.88 21.01 11.38
C THR A 163 6.43 21.44 9.98
N GLY A 164 5.16 21.24 9.62
CA GLY A 164 4.67 21.43 8.25
C GLY A 164 5.12 20.35 7.26
N VAL A 165 5.87 19.34 7.70
CA VAL A 165 6.43 18.27 6.87
C VAL A 165 6.03 16.90 7.45
N ASP A 166 5.88 15.90 6.58
CA ASP A 166 5.62 14.51 6.97
C ASP A 166 6.87 13.66 6.65
N ASP A 167 7.80 13.59 7.62
CA ASP A 167 9.03 12.78 7.55
C ASP A 167 8.87 11.45 8.32
N VAL A 168 7.62 10.99 8.50
CA VAL A 168 7.34 9.81 9.32
C VAL A 168 7.43 8.55 8.47
N ASP A 169 8.47 7.77 8.75
CA ASP A 169 8.62 6.41 8.24
C ASP A 169 7.60 5.48 8.92
N CYS A 170 6.63 5.01 8.12
CA CYS A 170 5.53 4.16 8.58
C CYS A 170 6.02 2.84 9.20
N ILE A 171 7.11 2.26 8.68
CA ILE A 171 7.65 1.00 9.19
C ILE A 171 8.29 1.23 10.55
N LYS A 172 9.04 2.33 10.71
CA LYS A 172 9.65 2.69 12.01
C LYS A 172 8.60 2.93 13.09
N VAL A 173 7.46 3.55 12.76
CA VAL A 173 6.33 3.73 13.70
C VAL A 173 5.85 2.36 14.19
N ILE A 174 5.56 1.45 13.27
CA ILE A 174 5.03 0.12 13.61
C ILE A 174 6.03 -0.71 14.43
N LEU A 175 7.31 -0.72 14.03
CA LEU A 175 8.35 -1.46 14.76
C LEU A 175 8.52 -0.94 16.18
N ARG A 176 8.46 0.38 16.38
CA ARG A 176 8.51 0.99 17.72
C ARG A 176 7.32 0.56 18.58
N ASN A 177 6.12 0.50 18.00
CA ASN A 177 4.93 0.06 18.74
C ASN A 177 5.00 -1.41 19.13
N ARG A 178 5.46 -2.28 18.22
CA ARG A 178 5.65 -3.71 18.51
C ARG A 178 6.69 -3.96 19.60
N GLN A 179 7.77 -3.19 19.61
CA GLN A 179 8.75 -3.24 20.71
C GLN A 179 8.12 -2.83 22.04
N ARG A 180 7.34 -1.73 22.07
CA ARG A 180 6.61 -1.31 23.27
C ARG A 180 5.60 -2.36 23.77
N GLU A 181 4.88 -3.03 22.87
CA GLU A 181 3.97 -4.13 23.24
C GLU A 181 4.73 -5.30 23.86
N ALA A 182 5.89 -5.66 23.31
CA ALA A 182 6.73 -6.73 23.84
C ALA A 182 7.32 -6.39 25.23
N ASP A 183 7.64 -5.12 25.48
CA ASP A 183 8.14 -4.66 26.79
C ASP A 183 7.04 -4.63 27.88
N LEU A 184 5.76 -4.68 27.50
CA LEU A 184 4.60 -4.63 28.40
C LEU A 184 3.98 -6.01 28.72
N ALA A 185 4.47 -7.09 28.10
CA ALA A 185 3.98 -8.47 28.24
C ALA A 185 4.85 -9.32 29.15
#